data_AF-A0A3M7KUS6-F1
#
_entry.id   AF-A0A3M7KUS6-F1
#
_cell.length_a   1.000
_cell.length_b   1.000
_cell.length_c   1.000
_cell.angle_alpha   90.00
_cell.angle_beta   90.00
_cell.angle_gamma   90.00
#
_symmetry.space_group_name_H-M   'P 1'
#
loop_
_entity.id
_entity.type
_entity.pdbx_description
1 polymer ?
#
loop_
_entity_poly.entity_id
_entity_poly.type
_entity_poly.pdbx_seq_one_letter_code
_entity_poly.pdbx_strand_id
1 'polypeptide(L)'
;MESSLFGIVRGKLLRDNGFTQLFGETFIPEMPTFLPNTRAWRPEQGPMVELEPELSDVERAGAAFKLTFGEDPATDQGPWRQHTCADYRRAYASGQSTPSQVAERVITAVAASEEQDPAMCLFTEFDPDKVRAAAAASTERWRNGSPLSPLDGVPFGVKDLVDVLGYKTTAGTSWMADWRRVEATNPAVAALLSAGALLLGKLATHEIGLGTTGLNTWFEDASPEVLAACRAAVEKLRGAGLEVVDIVIPELRHQRLAHSVTICSEMRSAMSGPLSVPAVRCQLDGETRASLTNAVGFTGAFYVNAQRVRTRGEAHFRRAFAACDLVLTPTTPAAAPRCKPGALAAGETDLATTLGLMRFITPANFLGFPALTLPVGVDAAGLPLGLQLMAPPWHEAGLLHAGAVLEAALGGGVVPRPRVWYDLLRD
;
A
#
# COMPACT_ATOMS: atom_id res chain seq x y z
N MET A 1 7.52 -13.04 25.93
CA MET A 1 6.82 -11.75 26.08
C MET A 1 5.46 -11.88 26.78
N GLU A 2 4.76 -13.01 26.68
CA GLU A 2 3.40 -13.17 27.25
C GLU A 2 3.36 -13.58 28.73
N SER A 3 4.50 -13.78 29.39
CA SER A 3 4.57 -14.06 30.83
C SER A 3 4.07 -12.85 31.63
N SER A 4 3.38 -13.10 32.75
CA SER A 4 2.96 -12.05 33.70
C SER A 4 4.13 -11.21 34.21
N LEU A 5 5.33 -11.77 34.28
CA LEU A 5 6.56 -11.08 34.71
C LEU A 5 7.17 -10.18 33.63
N PHE A 6 6.73 -10.30 32.37
CA PHE A 6 7.26 -9.49 31.26
C PHE A 6 6.86 -8.01 31.36
N GLY A 7 5.89 -7.66 32.21
CA GLY A 7 5.48 -6.27 32.43
C GLY A 7 6.64 -5.33 32.79
N ILE A 8 7.65 -5.81 33.52
CA ILE A 8 8.84 -5.03 33.88
C ILE A 8 9.69 -4.71 32.65
N VAL A 9 9.96 -5.73 31.82
CA VAL A 9 10.74 -5.58 30.58
C VAL A 9 10.00 -4.68 29.60
N ARG A 10 8.68 -4.87 29.44
CA ARG A 10 7.84 -3.99 28.62
C ARG A 10 7.92 -2.54 29.09
N GLY A 11 7.81 -2.30 30.40
CA GLY A 11 7.93 -0.95 30.96
C GLY A 11 9.29 -0.31 30.67
N LYS A 12 10.38 -1.09 30.72
CA LYS A 12 11.71 -0.62 30.30
C LYS A 12 11.77 -0.31 28.81
N LEU A 13 11.26 -1.18 27.95
CA LEU A 13 11.22 -0.96 26.49
C LEU A 13 10.45 0.31 26.13
N LEU A 14 9.30 0.56 26.76
CA LEU A 14 8.52 1.79 26.52
C LEU A 14 9.29 3.06 26.93
N ARG A 15 10.04 3.01 28.04
CA ARG A 15 10.89 4.12 28.48
C ARG A 15 12.07 4.33 27.54
N ASP A 16 12.83 3.28 27.25
CA ASP A 16 14.04 3.35 26.41
C ASP A 16 13.71 3.84 24.99
N ASN A 17 12.52 3.54 24.47
CA ASN A 17 12.05 4.02 23.16
C ASN A 17 11.32 5.38 23.21
N GLY A 18 11.21 6.00 24.38
CA GLY A 18 10.64 7.34 24.56
C GLY A 18 9.11 7.42 24.54
N PHE A 19 8.38 6.30 24.58
CA PHE A 19 6.92 6.30 24.70
C PHE A 19 6.48 6.88 26.05
N THR A 20 7.12 6.45 27.15
CA THR A 20 6.79 6.95 28.50
C THR A 20 7.05 8.43 28.64
N GLN A 21 8.20 8.90 28.15
CA GLN A 21 8.55 10.32 28.19
C GLN A 21 7.52 11.17 27.42
N LEU A 22 7.20 10.78 26.18
CA LEU A 22 6.30 11.54 25.32
C LEU A 22 4.84 11.50 25.80
N PHE A 23 4.33 10.32 26.17
CA PHE A 23 2.89 10.14 26.41
C PHE A 23 2.52 10.06 27.89
N GLY A 24 3.49 9.89 28.79
CA GLY A 24 3.27 9.80 30.24
C GLY A 24 3.77 11.03 31.01
N GLU A 25 4.85 11.66 30.56
CA GLU A 25 5.56 12.70 31.33
C GLU A 25 5.49 14.09 30.68
N THR A 26 5.24 14.16 29.36
CA THR A 26 5.18 15.43 28.63
C THR A 26 3.76 15.99 28.60
N PHE A 27 3.59 17.26 28.97
CA PHE A 27 2.32 17.97 28.77
C PHE A 27 2.15 18.36 27.30
N ILE A 28 1.05 17.90 26.69
CA ILE A 28 0.69 18.20 25.31
C ILE A 28 -0.59 19.07 25.35
N PRO A 29 -0.51 20.39 25.08
CA PRO A 29 -1.61 21.34 25.26
C PRO A 29 -2.73 21.21 24.22
N GLU A 30 -2.46 20.59 23.06
CA GLU A 30 -3.46 20.42 22.00
C GLU A 30 -4.64 19.55 22.46
N MET A 31 -5.83 19.83 21.95
CA MET A 31 -6.97 18.92 22.09
C MET A 31 -6.77 17.69 21.18
N PRO A 32 -7.25 16.50 21.56
CA PRO A 32 -7.06 15.28 20.78
C PRO A 32 -7.90 15.27 19.49
N THR A 33 -7.27 14.93 18.37
CA THR A 33 -7.94 14.64 17.09
C THR A 33 -7.89 13.13 16.86
N PHE A 34 -9.04 12.45 17.01
CA PHE A 34 -9.11 10.99 16.98
C PHE A 34 -9.10 10.40 15.57
N LEU A 35 -9.62 11.13 14.59
CA LEU A 35 -9.61 10.76 13.17
C LEU A 35 -9.00 11.90 12.36
N PRO A 36 -8.32 11.60 11.23
CA PRO A 36 -7.82 12.63 10.33
C PRO A 36 -8.89 13.68 9.99
N ASN A 37 -8.60 14.95 10.24
CA ASN A 37 -9.53 16.05 9.95
C ASN A 37 -9.50 16.45 8.47
N THR A 38 -9.66 15.49 7.54
CA THR A 38 -9.49 15.71 6.10
C THR A 38 -10.48 16.72 5.53
N ARG A 39 -11.66 16.88 6.14
CA ARG A 39 -12.67 17.87 5.72
C ARG A 39 -12.15 19.31 5.77
N ALA A 40 -11.31 19.64 6.75
CA ALA A 40 -10.73 20.97 6.89
C ALA A 40 -9.68 21.30 5.82
N TRP A 41 -9.34 20.33 4.95
CA TRP A 41 -8.41 20.49 3.84
C TRP A 41 -9.10 20.52 2.48
N ARG A 42 -10.42 20.32 2.44
CA ARG A 42 -11.16 20.37 1.18
C ARG A 42 -11.04 21.80 0.62
N PRO A 43 -10.57 21.99 -0.62
CA PRO A 43 -10.48 23.32 -1.22
C PRO A 43 -11.86 24.01 -1.22
N GLU A 44 -11.92 25.27 -0.80
CA GLU A 44 -13.14 26.07 -0.91
C GLU A 44 -13.45 26.44 -2.37
N GLN A 45 -12.40 26.60 -3.20
CA GLN A 45 -12.44 26.90 -4.63
C GLN A 45 -11.17 26.34 -5.32
N GLY A 46 -11.31 25.80 -6.53
CA GLY A 46 -10.21 25.28 -7.35
C GLY A 46 -10.64 24.10 -8.22
N PRO A 47 -9.94 23.80 -9.33
CA PRO A 47 -10.29 22.67 -10.18
C PRO A 47 -9.83 21.37 -9.49
N MET A 48 -10.63 20.85 -8.56
CA MET A 48 -10.62 19.42 -8.38
C MET A 48 -11.12 18.84 -9.70
N VAL A 49 -10.32 17.99 -10.34
CA VAL A 49 -10.82 17.11 -11.40
C VAL A 49 -11.73 16.09 -10.70
N GLU A 50 -12.93 16.52 -10.31
CA GLU A 50 -13.99 15.63 -9.88
C GLU A 50 -14.56 15.01 -11.15
N LEU A 51 -14.46 13.69 -11.27
CA LEU A 51 -15.38 12.97 -12.13
C LEU A 51 -16.80 13.25 -11.62
N GLU A 52 -17.73 13.53 -12.52
CA GLU A 52 -19.13 13.86 -12.16
C GLU A 52 -19.65 12.89 -11.08
N PRO A 53 -20.15 13.38 -9.93
CA PRO A 53 -20.50 12.54 -8.79
C PRO A 53 -21.51 11.44 -9.11
N GLU A 54 -22.37 11.66 -10.10
CA GLU A 54 -23.47 10.77 -10.50
C GLU A 54 -23.03 9.61 -11.41
N LEU A 55 -21.79 9.57 -11.88
CA LEU A 55 -21.33 8.51 -12.78
C LEU A 55 -21.44 7.13 -12.10
N SER A 56 -21.85 6.13 -12.86
CA SER A 56 -21.69 4.72 -12.48
C SER A 56 -20.20 4.33 -12.43
N ASP A 57 -19.88 3.20 -11.80
CA ASP A 57 -18.50 2.68 -11.77
C ASP A 57 -17.93 2.46 -13.17
N VAL A 58 -18.78 2.00 -14.10
CA VAL A 58 -18.44 1.79 -15.51
C VAL A 58 -18.09 3.11 -16.19
N GLU A 59 -18.91 4.14 -16.00
CA GLU A 59 -18.68 5.46 -16.59
C GLU A 59 -17.43 6.14 -15.99
N ARG A 60 -17.22 6.00 -14.67
CA ARG A 60 -15.98 6.46 -14.01
C ARG A 60 -14.75 5.77 -14.59
N ALA A 61 -14.78 4.44 -14.76
CA ALA A 61 -13.68 3.69 -15.37
C ALA A 61 -13.42 4.15 -16.81
N GLY A 62 -14.49 4.40 -17.59
CA GLY A 62 -14.40 4.96 -18.94
C GLY A 62 -13.73 6.34 -18.98
N ALA A 63 -14.19 7.26 -18.14
CA ALA A 63 -13.66 8.62 -18.05
C ALA A 63 -12.19 8.64 -17.60
N ALA A 64 -11.86 7.89 -16.53
CA ALA A 64 -10.49 7.77 -16.05
C ALA A 64 -9.56 7.15 -17.10
N PHE A 65 -10.00 6.09 -17.79
CA PHE A 65 -9.20 5.47 -18.85
C PHE A 65 -8.88 6.47 -19.97
N LYS A 66 -9.88 7.26 -20.42
CA LYS A 66 -9.68 8.26 -21.47
C LYS A 66 -8.73 9.38 -21.03
N LEU A 67 -8.81 9.82 -19.77
CA LEU A 67 -7.89 10.82 -19.21
C LEU A 67 -6.44 10.31 -19.15
N THR A 68 -6.25 9.03 -18.79
CA THR A 68 -4.91 8.44 -18.62
C THR A 68 -4.26 8.02 -19.94
N PHE A 69 -5.03 7.41 -20.85
CA PHE A 69 -4.49 6.73 -22.03
C PHE A 69 -4.89 7.37 -23.37
N GLY A 70 -5.80 8.33 -23.36
CA GLY A 70 -6.41 8.88 -24.57
C GLY A 70 -7.43 7.94 -25.23
N GLU A 71 -7.77 8.22 -26.50
CA GLU A 71 -8.72 7.41 -27.27
C GLU A 71 -8.07 6.20 -27.96
N ASP A 72 -6.80 6.34 -28.37
CA ASP A 72 -5.98 5.28 -28.96
C ASP A 72 -4.58 5.26 -28.30
N PRO A 73 -4.38 4.48 -27.23
CA PRO A 73 -3.11 4.44 -26.53
C PRO A 73 -2.01 3.96 -27.46
N ALA A 74 -0.88 4.67 -27.54
CA ALA A 74 0.22 4.30 -28.42
C ALA A 74 0.71 2.85 -28.17
N THR A 75 1.16 2.17 -29.23
CA THR A 75 1.92 0.91 -29.12
C THR A 75 3.38 1.27 -28.91
N ASP A 76 3.79 1.57 -27.68
CA ASP A 76 5.23 1.72 -27.47
C ASP A 76 5.90 0.34 -27.68
N GLN A 77 6.83 0.26 -28.62
CA GLN A 77 7.67 -0.92 -28.88
C GLN A 77 9.10 -0.70 -28.38
N GLY A 78 9.30 0.28 -27.51
CA GLY A 78 10.55 0.56 -26.83
C GLY A 78 11.06 -0.60 -25.94
N PRO A 79 12.10 -0.34 -25.12
CA PRO A 79 12.65 -1.31 -24.18
C PRO A 79 11.57 -1.89 -23.24
N TRP A 80 11.93 -2.98 -22.54
CA TRP A 80 11.02 -3.67 -21.62
C TRP A 80 10.20 -2.71 -20.75
N ARG A 81 8.88 -2.93 -20.71
CA ARG A 81 7.94 -2.31 -19.78
C ARG A 81 6.90 -3.31 -19.32
N GLN A 82 6.19 -2.99 -18.25
CA GLN A 82 5.03 -3.77 -17.80
C GLN A 82 3.81 -3.49 -18.67
N HIS A 83 2.95 -4.49 -18.84
CA HIS A 83 1.67 -4.33 -19.52
C HIS A 83 0.74 -3.45 -18.70
N THR A 84 0.15 -2.45 -19.34
CA THR A 84 -0.88 -1.57 -18.76
C THR A 84 -2.27 -2.15 -18.98
N CYS A 85 -3.30 -1.66 -18.27
CA CYS A 85 -4.68 -2.05 -18.58
C CYS A 85 -5.10 -1.70 -20.02
N ALA A 86 -4.50 -0.66 -20.61
CA ALA A 86 -4.69 -0.33 -22.03
C ALA A 86 -4.13 -1.39 -22.98
N ASP A 87 -3.02 -2.04 -22.62
CA ASP A 87 -2.46 -3.14 -23.41
C ASP A 87 -3.38 -4.36 -23.42
N TYR A 88 -3.97 -4.72 -22.27
CA TYR A 88 -4.98 -5.78 -22.19
C TYR A 88 -6.22 -5.44 -23.03
N ARG A 89 -6.79 -4.25 -22.83
CA ARG A 89 -7.95 -3.78 -23.61
C ARG A 89 -7.69 -3.88 -25.11
N ARG A 90 -6.53 -3.43 -25.57
CA ARG A 90 -6.14 -3.46 -26.99
C ARG A 90 -6.02 -4.89 -27.51
N ALA A 91 -5.37 -5.77 -26.74
CA ALA A 91 -5.21 -7.16 -27.11
C ALA A 91 -6.56 -7.88 -27.24
N TYR A 92 -7.52 -7.56 -26.36
CA TYR A 92 -8.87 -8.11 -26.41
C TYR A 92 -9.68 -7.53 -27.58
N ALA A 93 -9.61 -6.22 -27.79
CA ALA A 93 -10.32 -5.53 -28.87
C ALA A 93 -9.85 -5.97 -30.27
N SER A 94 -8.55 -6.24 -30.43
CA SER A 94 -7.97 -6.70 -31.71
C SER A 94 -8.10 -8.20 -31.94
N GLY A 95 -8.51 -8.96 -30.93
CA GLY A 95 -8.51 -10.43 -30.96
C GLY A 95 -7.11 -11.06 -30.87
N GLN A 96 -6.05 -10.26 -30.62
CA GLN A 96 -4.70 -10.79 -30.37
C GLN A 96 -4.67 -11.74 -29.17
N SER A 97 -5.48 -11.46 -28.15
CA SER A 97 -5.69 -12.33 -27.01
C SER A 97 -7.12 -12.22 -26.51
N THR A 98 -7.49 -13.06 -25.56
CA THR A 98 -8.81 -13.05 -24.91
C THR A 98 -8.63 -13.12 -23.39
N PRO A 99 -9.59 -12.62 -22.60
CA PRO A 99 -9.56 -12.80 -21.16
C PRO A 99 -9.38 -14.27 -20.75
N SER A 100 -9.97 -15.24 -21.47
CA SER A 100 -9.80 -16.67 -21.21
C SER A 100 -8.36 -17.16 -21.46
N GLN A 101 -7.68 -16.70 -22.51
CA GLN A 101 -6.27 -17.04 -22.73
C GLN A 101 -5.37 -16.44 -21.64
N VAL A 102 -5.63 -15.18 -21.26
CA VAL A 102 -4.93 -14.53 -20.16
C VAL A 102 -5.14 -15.29 -18.84
N ALA A 103 -6.36 -15.76 -18.57
CA ALA A 103 -6.67 -16.56 -17.39
C ALA A 103 -5.86 -17.87 -17.32
N GLU A 104 -5.75 -18.62 -18.41
CA GLU A 104 -4.92 -19.83 -18.42
C GLU A 104 -3.44 -19.50 -18.21
N ARG A 105 -2.92 -18.43 -18.82
CA ARG A 105 -1.54 -17.99 -18.59
C ARG A 105 -1.31 -17.58 -17.13
N VAL A 106 -2.27 -16.93 -16.49
CA VAL A 106 -2.21 -16.63 -15.05
C VAL A 106 -2.18 -17.92 -14.23
N ILE A 107 -3.04 -18.89 -14.52
CA ILE A 107 -3.08 -20.17 -13.82
C ILE A 107 -1.74 -20.91 -13.95
N THR A 108 -1.15 -20.94 -15.15
CA THR A 108 0.18 -21.50 -15.39
C THR A 108 1.27 -20.73 -14.64
N ALA A 109 1.23 -19.40 -14.66
CA ALA A 109 2.20 -18.55 -13.96
C ALA A 109 2.14 -18.75 -12.44
N VAL A 110 0.93 -18.86 -11.88
CA VAL A 110 0.73 -19.14 -10.44
C VAL A 110 1.35 -20.50 -10.10
N ALA A 111 1.04 -21.56 -10.84
CA ALA A 111 1.62 -22.88 -10.61
C ALA A 111 3.16 -22.86 -10.69
N ALA A 112 3.72 -22.21 -11.72
CA ALA A 112 5.17 -22.06 -11.87
C ALA A 112 5.83 -21.20 -10.78
N SER A 113 5.08 -20.29 -10.15
CA SER A 113 5.56 -19.47 -9.03
C SER A 113 5.61 -20.23 -7.71
N GLU A 114 4.74 -21.23 -7.54
CA GLU A 114 4.73 -22.12 -6.38
C GLU A 114 5.84 -23.20 -6.46
N GLU A 115 6.33 -23.50 -7.65
CA GLU A 115 7.47 -24.41 -7.88
C GLU A 115 8.85 -23.74 -7.66
N GLN A 116 8.89 -22.42 -7.44
CA GLN A 116 10.14 -21.71 -7.13
C GLN A 116 10.70 -22.15 -5.76
N ASP A 117 12.01 -21.95 -5.57
CA ASP A 117 12.67 -22.14 -4.26
C ASP A 117 13.32 -20.81 -3.78
N PRO A 118 12.73 -20.12 -2.78
CA PRO A 118 11.47 -20.46 -2.10
C PRO A 118 10.25 -20.17 -2.98
N ALA A 119 9.13 -20.86 -2.69
CA ALA A 119 7.85 -20.62 -3.35
C ALA A 119 7.39 -19.16 -3.12
N MET A 120 6.75 -18.57 -4.13
CA MET A 120 6.33 -17.16 -4.06
C MET A 120 5.09 -16.92 -3.20
N CYS A 121 4.24 -17.94 -3.01
CA CYS A 121 3.03 -17.90 -2.17
C CYS A 121 2.15 -16.67 -2.45
N LEU A 122 1.88 -16.39 -3.73
CA LEU A 122 1.26 -15.12 -4.15
C LEU A 122 -0.17 -14.96 -3.61
N PHE A 123 -0.91 -16.07 -3.51
CA PHE A 123 -2.32 -16.09 -3.14
C PHE A 123 -2.55 -16.92 -1.88
N THR A 124 -3.36 -16.39 -0.96
CA THR A 124 -3.91 -17.17 0.17
C THR A 124 -5.16 -17.93 -0.24
N GLU A 125 -5.89 -17.42 -1.23
CA GLU A 125 -7.01 -18.12 -1.85
C GLU A 125 -7.01 -17.85 -3.37
N PHE A 126 -6.79 -18.90 -4.13
CA PHE A 126 -6.81 -18.91 -5.59
C PHE A 126 -7.63 -20.11 -6.07
N ASP A 127 -8.62 -19.85 -6.90
CA ASP A 127 -9.53 -20.86 -7.44
C ASP A 127 -9.52 -20.76 -8.97
N PRO A 128 -8.77 -21.64 -9.67
CA PRO A 128 -8.67 -21.62 -11.12
C PRO A 128 -10.02 -21.67 -11.83
N ASP A 129 -11.01 -22.38 -11.27
CA ASP A 129 -12.31 -22.56 -11.91
C ASP A 129 -13.17 -21.30 -11.79
N LYS A 130 -13.10 -20.57 -10.66
CA LYS A 130 -13.69 -19.23 -10.55
C LYS A 130 -13.06 -18.25 -11.56
N VAL A 131 -11.73 -18.29 -11.69
CA VAL A 131 -11.01 -17.42 -12.64
C VAL A 131 -11.41 -17.74 -14.08
N ARG A 132 -11.46 -19.03 -14.46
CA ARG A 132 -11.93 -19.48 -15.78
C ARG A 132 -13.36 -19.05 -16.07
N ALA A 133 -14.27 -19.24 -15.12
CA ALA A 133 -15.67 -18.88 -15.31
C ALA A 133 -15.85 -17.37 -15.53
N ALA A 134 -15.19 -16.54 -14.72
CA ALA A 134 -15.22 -15.08 -14.87
C ALA A 134 -14.58 -14.62 -16.19
N ALA A 135 -13.44 -15.22 -16.58
CA ALA A 135 -12.77 -14.92 -17.82
C ALA A 135 -13.56 -15.35 -19.07
N ALA A 136 -14.28 -16.49 -19.00
CA ALA A 136 -15.17 -16.94 -20.06
C ALA A 136 -16.33 -15.95 -20.27
N ALA A 137 -16.93 -15.45 -19.19
CA ALA A 137 -17.98 -14.44 -19.28
C ALA A 137 -17.49 -13.11 -19.89
N SER A 138 -16.27 -12.69 -19.55
CA SER A 138 -15.63 -11.51 -20.16
C SER A 138 -15.29 -11.75 -21.64
N THR A 139 -14.76 -12.91 -21.98
CA THR A 139 -14.43 -13.28 -23.37
C THR A 139 -15.67 -13.25 -24.26
N GLU A 140 -16.81 -13.73 -23.77
CA GLU A 140 -18.07 -13.69 -24.51
C GLU A 140 -18.54 -12.25 -24.77
N ARG A 141 -18.42 -11.35 -23.79
CA ARG A 141 -18.71 -9.92 -23.97
C ARG A 141 -17.82 -9.28 -25.03
N TRP A 142 -16.52 -9.59 -25.01
CA TRP A 142 -15.59 -9.11 -26.03
C TRP A 142 -15.92 -9.64 -27.43
N ARG A 143 -16.26 -10.93 -27.56
CA ARG A 143 -16.69 -11.53 -28.83
C ARG A 143 -17.96 -10.89 -29.41
N ASN A 144 -18.89 -10.52 -28.53
CA ASN A 144 -20.15 -9.88 -28.92
C ASN A 144 -20.02 -8.35 -29.12
N GLY A 145 -18.83 -7.78 -28.97
CA GLY A 145 -18.60 -6.33 -29.11
C GLY A 145 -19.23 -5.51 -27.99
N SER A 146 -19.48 -6.12 -26.83
CA SER A 146 -20.17 -5.51 -25.69
C SER A 146 -19.37 -5.61 -24.38
N PRO A 147 -18.09 -5.18 -24.33
CA PRO A 147 -17.35 -5.13 -23.07
C PRO A 147 -18.02 -4.14 -22.11
N LEU A 148 -18.02 -4.44 -20.81
CA LEU A 148 -18.63 -3.60 -19.78
C LEU A 148 -17.92 -2.24 -19.65
N SER A 149 -16.59 -2.25 -19.69
CA SER A 149 -15.77 -1.05 -19.58
C SER A 149 -14.37 -1.30 -20.17
N PRO A 150 -13.50 -0.30 -20.22
CA PRO A 150 -12.08 -0.49 -20.58
C PRO A 150 -11.33 -1.47 -19.68
N LEU A 151 -11.86 -1.78 -18.50
CA LEU A 151 -11.27 -2.74 -17.54
C LEU A 151 -11.84 -4.15 -17.69
N ASP A 152 -12.78 -4.39 -18.61
CA ASP A 152 -13.42 -5.70 -18.75
C ASP A 152 -12.39 -6.79 -19.13
N GLY A 153 -12.21 -7.76 -18.22
CA GLY A 153 -11.24 -8.84 -18.37
C GLY A 153 -9.80 -8.48 -17.97
N VAL A 154 -9.54 -7.26 -17.46
CA VAL A 154 -8.22 -6.87 -16.96
C VAL A 154 -7.99 -7.54 -15.59
N PRO A 155 -6.89 -8.30 -15.40
CA PRO A 155 -6.68 -9.07 -14.17
C PRO A 155 -6.31 -8.19 -12.97
N PHE A 156 -6.84 -8.51 -11.79
CA PHE A 156 -6.45 -7.89 -10.52
C PHE A 156 -6.52 -8.87 -9.34
N GLY A 157 -5.74 -8.63 -8.29
CA GLY A 157 -5.77 -9.37 -7.03
C GLY A 157 -6.25 -8.50 -5.86
N VAL A 158 -6.82 -9.12 -4.82
CA VAL A 158 -7.34 -8.39 -3.65
C VAL A 158 -6.56 -8.80 -2.42
N LYS A 159 -5.94 -7.85 -1.72
CA LYS A 159 -5.22 -8.11 -0.46
C LYS A 159 -6.13 -8.85 0.53
N ASP A 160 -5.62 -9.87 1.21
CA ASP A 160 -6.42 -10.71 2.12
C ASP A 160 -6.79 -10.07 3.47
N LEU A 161 -6.99 -8.75 3.47
CA LEU A 161 -7.63 -7.97 4.54
C LEU A 161 -8.95 -7.34 4.05
N VAL A 162 -9.24 -7.48 2.76
CA VAL A 162 -10.37 -6.87 2.08
C VAL A 162 -11.36 -7.95 1.71
N ASP A 163 -12.62 -7.73 2.09
CA ASP A 163 -13.68 -8.68 1.89
C ASP A 163 -14.14 -8.76 0.43
N VAL A 164 -14.33 -9.99 -0.03
CA VAL A 164 -14.94 -10.32 -1.32
C VAL A 164 -15.94 -11.44 -1.08
N LEU A 165 -17.22 -11.21 -1.39
CA LEU A 165 -18.26 -12.21 -1.24
C LEU A 165 -17.91 -13.45 -2.09
N GLY A 166 -18.03 -14.64 -1.50
CA GLY A 166 -17.65 -15.91 -2.15
C GLY A 166 -16.18 -16.29 -2.00
N TYR A 167 -15.38 -15.48 -1.29
CA TYR A 167 -14.02 -15.79 -0.85
C TYR A 167 -13.95 -15.72 0.68
N LYS A 168 -12.97 -16.40 1.27
CA LYS A 168 -12.59 -16.20 2.66
C LYS A 168 -11.79 -14.91 2.78
N THR A 169 -11.83 -14.30 3.96
CA THR A 169 -10.87 -13.27 4.37
C THR A 169 -10.12 -13.79 5.57
N THR A 170 -8.86 -14.17 5.38
CA THR A 170 -8.08 -14.81 6.43
C THR A 170 -7.24 -13.83 7.23
N ALA A 171 -7.05 -12.60 6.73
CA ALA A 171 -6.12 -11.63 7.29
C ALA A 171 -4.69 -12.18 7.41
N GLY A 172 -4.31 -13.14 6.56
CA GLY A 172 -3.02 -13.84 6.67
C GLY A 172 -2.93 -14.80 7.87
N THR A 173 -4.04 -15.10 8.55
CA THR A 173 -4.10 -16.02 9.71
C THR A 173 -4.70 -17.37 9.31
N SER A 174 -4.46 -18.43 10.10
CA SER A 174 -5.08 -19.74 9.88
C SER A 174 -6.54 -19.86 10.33
N TRP A 175 -7.07 -18.89 11.08
CA TRP A 175 -8.30 -19.06 11.88
C TRP A 175 -9.36 -17.97 11.65
N MET A 176 -9.02 -16.81 11.07
CA MET A 176 -9.95 -15.69 10.94
C MET A 176 -11.20 -16.05 10.14
N ALA A 177 -11.07 -16.91 9.12
CA ALA A 177 -12.17 -17.33 8.28
C ALA A 177 -13.21 -18.20 9.03
N ASP A 178 -12.80 -18.89 10.09
CA ASP A 178 -13.72 -19.63 10.97
C ASP A 178 -14.38 -18.71 12.00
N TRP A 179 -13.67 -17.63 12.38
CA TRP A 179 -14.14 -16.65 13.36
C TRP A 179 -15.16 -15.66 12.77
N ARG A 180 -14.93 -15.21 11.54
CA ARG A 180 -15.73 -14.19 10.88
C ARG A 180 -16.05 -14.61 9.45
N ARG A 181 -17.35 -14.56 9.13
CA ARG A 181 -17.84 -14.76 7.76
C ARG A 181 -17.81 -13.45 6.97
N VAL A 182 -17.56 -13.58 5.67
CA VAL A 182 -17.70 -12.47 4.72
C VAL A 182 -19.17 -12.36 4.33
N GLU A 183 -19.77 -11.20 4.58
CA GLU A 183 -21.19 -10.95 4.32
C GLU A 183 -21.43 -10.09 3.07
N ALA A 184 -20.44 -9.28 2.68
CA ALA A 184 -20.51 -8.41 1.52
C ALA A 184 -19.11 -8.16 0.93
N THR A 185 -19.07 -7.86 -0.37
CA THR A 185 -17.86 -7.40 -1.04
C THR A 185 -17.57 -5.94 -0.65
N ASN A 186 -16.30 -5.63 -0.39
CA ASN A 186 -15.85 -4.27 -0.16
C ASN A 186 -16.25 -3.35 -1.34
N PRO A 187 -16.75 -2.12 -1.10
CA PRO A 187 -17.22 -1.24 -2.17
C PRO A 187 -16.19 -0.97 -3.29
N ALA A 188 -14.90 -0.85 -2.97
CA ALA A 188 -13.87 -0.63 -3.98
C ALA A 188 -13.68 -1.86 -4.88
N VAL A 189 -13.77 -3.07 -4.32
CA VAL A 189 -13.73 -4.31 -5.09
C VAL A 189 -15.01 -4.49 -5.90
N ALA A 190 -16.16 -4.15 -5.32
CA ALA A 190 -17.45 -4.20 -6.01
C ALA A 190 -17.45 -3.29 -7.25
N ALA A 191 -16.84 -2.10 -7.17
CA ALA A 191 -16.68 -1.18 -8.31
C ALA A 191 -15.79 -1.75 -9.43
N LEU A 192 -14.70 -2.46 -9.08
CA LEU A 192 -13.86 -3.13 -10.09
C LEU A 192 -14.61 -4.28 -10.76
N LEU A 193 -15.36 -5.08 -9.99
CA LEU A 193 -16.16 -6.19 -10.51
C LEU A 193 -17.31 -5.68 -11.40
N SER A 194 -17.98 -4.60 -11.02
CA SER A 194 -19.05 -3.99 -11.83
C SER A 194 -18.51 -3.41 -13.14
N ALA A 195 -17.27 -2.91 -13.15
CA ALA A 195 -16.54 -2.50 -14.34
C ALA A 195 -16.03 -3.69 -15.20
N GLY A 196 -16.24 -4.93 -14.77
CA GLY A 196 -15.87 -6.15 -15.51
C GLY A 196 -14.43 -6.64 -15.30
N ALA A 197 -13.68 -6.05 -14.36
CA ALA A 197 -12.32 -6.50 -14.08
C ALA A 197 -12.29 -7.96 -13.60
N LEU A 198 -11.22 -8.68 -13.96
CA LEU A 198 -11.07 -10.10 -13.69
C LEU A 198 -10.36 -10.32 -12.34
N LEU A 199 -11.13 -10.67 -11.31
CA LEU A 199 -10.55 -11.03 -10.01
C LEU A 199 -9.82 -12.37 -10.09
N LEU A 200 -8.53 -12.36 -9.75
CA LEU A 200 -7.69 -13.55 -9.68
C LEU A 200 -7.86 -14.32 -8.37
N GLY A 201 -7.88 -13.60 -7.24
CA GLY A 201 -7.95 -14.22 -5.92
C GLY A 201 -7.52 -13.29 -4.78
N LYS A 202 -7.38 -13.87 -3.59
CA LYS A 202 -6.93 -13.20 -2.38
C LYS A 202 -5.41 -13.27 -2.27
N LEU A 203 -4.74 -12.12 -2.23
CA LEU A 203 -3.29 -12.00 -2.19
C LEU A 203 -2.75 -12.19 -0.77
N ALA A 204 -1.59 -12.83 -0.66
CA ALA A 204 -0.87 -12.93 0.59
C ALA A 204 -0.56 -11.57 1.23
N THR A 205 -0.54 -11.56 2.55
CA THR A 205 -0.29 -10.38 3.38
C THR A 205 0.42 -10.80 4.65
N HIS A 206 1.19 -9.89 5.25
CA HIS A 206 1.61 -10.05 6.64
C HIS A 206 0.36 -10.20 7.52
N GLU A 207 0.45 -11.08 8.54
CA GLU A 207 -0.66 -11.41 9.42
C GLU A 207 -1.25 -10.12 10.02
N ILE A 208 -2.56 -9.96 9.86
CA ILE A 208 -3.37 -8.79 10.22
C ILE A 208 -2.82 -7.43 9.73
N GLY A 209 -1.91 -7.42 8.75
CA GLY A 209 -1.24 -6.23 8.25
C GLY A 209 -0.14 -5.67 9.15
N LEU A 210 0.34 -6.43 10.14
CA LEU A 210 1.25 -5.96 11.19
C LEU A 210 2.72 -6.35 10.95
N GLY A 211 3.27 -5.94 9.81
CA GLY A 211 4.68 -6.16 9.47
C GLY A 211 5.07 -5.42 8.19
N THR A 212 6.33 -4.98 8.10
CA THR A 212 6.84 -4.20 6.95
C THR A 212 8.33 -4.46 6.68
N THR A 213 8.87 -5.66 6.87
CA THR A 213 10.32 -5.97 7.03
C THR A 213 11.33 -5.38 6.00
N GLY A 214 12.51 -4.95 6.52
CA GLY A 214 13.75 -4.32 5.96
C GLY A 214 14.35 -3.11 6.75
N LEU A 215 15.66 -2.81 6.69
CA LEU A 215 16.40 -1.90 7.63
C LEU A 215 16.67 -0.46 7.09
N ASN A 216 16.85 0.53 8.00
CA ASN A 216 17.74 1.75 8.00
C ASN A 216 17.09 3.07 8.54
N THR A 217 17.91 4.08 8.93
CA THR A 217 17.59 5.27 9.75
C THR A 217 17.27 6.59 8.96
N TRP A 218 17.15 7.81 9.54
CA TRP A 218 16.46 9.03 8.96
C TRP A 218 17.29 10.11 8.19
N PHE A 219 16.86 10.45 6.95
CA PHE A 219 17.20 11.58 6.04
C PHE A 219 18.66 11.86 5.61
N GLU A 220 19.68 11.58 6.45
CA GLU A 220 21.08 11.33 6.03
C GLU A 220 21.39 9.81 5.94
N ASP A 221 20.32 9.03 5.96
CA ASP A 221 20.31 7.76 6.67
C ASP A 221 19.33 6.79 5.94
N ALA A 222 18.74 7.27 4.84
CA ALA A 222 18.51 6.43 3.68
C ALA A 222 19.88 6.08 3.06
N SER A 223 20.00 4.95 2.38
CA SER A 223 21.27 4.60 1.74
C SER A 223 21.70 5.73 0.77
N PRO A 224 23.02 5.98 0.61
CA PRO A 224 23.51 6.98 -0.34
C PRO A 224 22.92 6.82 -1.74
N GLU A 225 22.64 5.58 -2.15
CA GLU A 225 22.01 5.23 -3.43
C GLU A 225 20.56 5.70 -3.51
N VAL A 226 19.76 5.52 -2.45
CA VAL A 226 18.39 6.05 -2.37
C VAL A 226 18.39 7.57 -2.47
N LEU A 227 19.29 8.24 -1.73
CA LEU A 227 19.41 9.69 -1.76
C LEU A 227 19.82 10.19 -3.15
N ALA A 228 20.79 9.54 -3.80
CA ALA A 228 21.22 9.89 -5.13
C ALA A 228 20.09 9.73 -6.16
N ALA A 229 19.37 8.60 -6.13
CA ALA A 229 18.24 8.35 -7.03
C ALA A 229 17.09 9.35 -6.81
N CYS A 230 16.73 9.64 -5.56
CA CYS A 230 15.69 10.62 -5.24
C CYS A 230 16.09 12.03 -5.68
N ARG A 231 17.35 12.45 -5.44
CA ARG A 231 17.84 13.77 -5.90
C ARG A 231 17.82 13.86 -7.42
N ALA A 232 18.23 12.82 -8.14
CA ALA A 232 18.16 12.78 -9.60
C ALA A 232 16.70 12.93 -10.09
N ALA A 233 15.74 12.25 -9.47
CA ALA A 233 14.32 12.37 -9.79
C ALA A 233 13.77 13.79 -9.50
N VAL A 234 14.18 14.41 -8.39
CA VAL A 234 13.82 15.80 -8.08
C VAL A 234 14.36 16.78 -9.13
N GLU A 235 15.59 16.59 -9.62
CA GLU A 235 16.12 17.42 -10.71
C GLU A 235 15.37 17.21 -12.04
N LYS A 236 14.83 16.00 -12.29
CA LYS A 236 13.94 15.77 -13.44
C LYS A 236 12.64 16.56 -13.32
N LEU A 237 12.03 16.60 -12.13
CA LEU A 237 10.85 17.42 -11.88
C LEU A 237 11.14 18.91 -12.02
N ARG A 238 12.29 19.37 -11.54
CA ARG A 238 12.76 20.75 -11.74
C ARG A 238 12.90 21.08 -13.23
N GLY A 239 13.49 20.17 -14.01
CA GLY A 239 13.59 20.30 -15.46
C GLY A 239 12.23 20.29 -16.19
N ALA A 240 11.22 19.66 -15.60
CA ALA A 240 9.83 19.65 -16.08
C ALA A 240 9.01 20.88 -15.64
N GLY A 241 9.62 21.83 -14.92
CA GLY A 241 9.00 23.10 -14.54
C GLY A 241 8.46 23.17 -13.11
N LEU A 242 8.70 22.17 -12.26
CA LEU A 242 8.32 22.23 -10.85
C LEU A 242 9.36 23.03 -10.04
N GLU A 243 8.88 23.90 -9.16
CA GLU A 243 9.74 24.58 -8.18
C GLU A 243 10.04 23.64 -7.01
N VAL A 244 11.30 23.62 -6.56
CA VAL A 244 11.72 22.82 -5.40
C VAL A 244 12.07 23.78 -4.27
N VAL A 245 11.31 23.70 -3.20
CA VAL A 245 11.49 24.53 -2.00
C VAL A 245 11.93 23.66 -0.82
N ASP A 246 12.78 24.21 0.03
CA ASP A 246 13.16 23.55 1.28
C ASP A 246 12.08 23.78 2.35
N ILE A 247 11.62 22.71 2.97
CA ILE A 247 10.63 22.74 4.04
C ILE A 247 11.16 22.08 5.31
N VAL A 248 10.65 22.50 6.47
CA VAL A 248 10.95 21.88 7.76
C VAL A 248 9.66 21.38 8.40
N ILE A 249 9.60 20.08 8.66
CA ILE A 249 8.48 19.43 9.34
C ILE A 249 8.97 18.91 10.70
N PRO A 250 8.69 19.63 11.80
CA PRO A 250 9.17 19.23 13.11
C PRO A 250 8.43 18.00 13.65
N GLU A 251 8.99 17.41 14.71
CA GLU A 251 8.34 16.38 15.52
C GLU A 251 7.91 15.09 14.79
N LEU A 252 8.48 14.78 13.62
CA LEU A 252 8.15 13.57 12.87
C LEU A 252 8.42 12.26 13.64
N ARG A 253 9.38 12.26 14.59
CA ARG A 253 9.56 11.15 15.53
C ARG A 253 8.37 10.97 16.46
N HIS A 254 7.80 12.05 16.99
CA HIS A 254 6.64 11.99 17.86
C HIS A 254 5.42 11.44 17.10
N GLN A 255 5.24 11.87 15.84
CA GLN A 255 4.18 11.35 14.98
C GLN A 255 4.32 9.84 14.74
N ARG A 256 5.55 9.32 14.53
CA ARG A 256 5.78 7.87 14.41
C ARG A 256 5.38 7.10 15.67
N LEU A 257 5.78 7.57 16.84
CA LEU A 257 5.39 6.94 18.11
C LEU A 257 3.87 7.01 18.32
N ALA A 258 3.24 8.13 17.96
CA ALA A 258 1.80 8.32 18.09
C ALA A 258 1.00 7.43 17.13
N HIS A 259 1.50 7.27 15.89
CA HIS A 259 0.97 6.31 14.94
C HIS A 259 1.05 4.89 15.48
N SER A 260 2.21 4.45 16.01
CA SER A 260 2.36 3.13 16.61
C SER A 260 1.41 2.89 17.78
N VAL A 261 1.22 3.87 18.67
CA VAL A 261 0.23 3.77 19.75
C VAL A 261 -1.18 3.61 19.18
N THR A 262 -1.54 4.44 18.19
CA THR A 262 -2.89 4.45 17.61
C THR A 262 -3.21 3.13 16.92
N ILE A 263 -2.41 2.73 15.93
CA ILE A 263 -2.67 1.54 15.11
C ILE A 263 -2.65 0.27 15.96
N CYS A 264 -1.67 0.11 16.85
CA CYS A 264 -1.56 -1.10 17.66
C CYS A 264 -2.67 -1.18 18.72
N SER A 265 -3.10 -0.05 19.30
CA SER A 265 -4.23 -0.04 20.25
C SER A 265 -5.54 -0.41 19.57
N GLU A 266 -5.82 0.15 18.38
CA GLU A 266 -7.03 -0.16 17.61
C GLU A 266 -7.05 -1.62 17.15
N MET A 267 -5.94 -2.11 16.59
CA MET A 267 -5.80 -3.52 16.19
C MET A 267 -5.96 -4.46 17.39
N ARG A 268 -5.33 -4.14 18.53
CA ARG A 268 -5.47 -4.97 19.74
C ARG A 268 -6.89 -5.01 20.27
N SER A 269 -7.61 -3.89 20.17
CA SER A 269 -9.03 -3.79 20.54
C SER A 269 -9.91 -4.63 19.62
N ALA A 270 -9.73 -4.51 18.30
CA ALA A 270 -10.44 -5.31 17.30
C ALA A 270 -10.20 -6.83 17.48
N MET A 271 -8.99 -7.20 17.89
CA MET A 271 -8.59 -8.59 18.12
C MET A 271 -8.90 -9.11 19.54
N SER A 272 -9.57 -8.32 20.39
CA SER A 272 -9.79 -8.67 21.80
C SER A 272 -10.54 -9.98 22.02
N GLY A 273 -11.60 -10.22 21.24
CA GLY A 273 -12.37 -11.47 21.24
C GLY A 273 -11.50 -12.69 20.87
N PRO A 274 -10.93 -12.75 19.65
CA PRO A 274 -10.05 -13.85 19.26
C PRO A 274 -8.90 -14.11 20.24
N LEU A 275 -8.24 -13.05 20.72
CA LEU A 275 -7.09 -13.15 21.63
C LEU A 275 -7.45 -13.65 23.03
N SER A 276 -8.73 -13.65 23.40
CA SER A 276 -9.21 -14.24 24.65
C SER A 276 -9.22 -15.76 24.62
N VAL A 277 -9.22 -16.37 23.42
CA VAL A 277 -9.21 -17.82 23.22
C VAL A 277 -7.77 -18.32 23.09
N PRO A 278 -7.23 -19.10 24.05
CA PRO A 278 -5.83 -19.52 24.02
C PRO A 278 -5.43 -20.29 22.77
N ALA A 279 -6.33 -21.13 22.24
CA ALA A 279 -6.11 -21.92 21.04
C ALA A 279 -6.03 -21.07 19.76
N VAL A 280 -6.66 -19.90 19.72
CA VAL A 280 -6.56 -18.94 18.61
C VAL A 280 -5.29 -18.12 18.77
N ARG A 281 -5.04 -17.61 19.99
CA ARG A 281 -3.83 -16.82 20.29
C ARG A 281 -2.54 -17.58 19.99
N CYS A 282 -2.48 -18.90 20.21
CA CYS A 282 -1.28 -19.69 19.94
C CYS A 282 -1.02 -19.96 18.46
N GLN A 283 -1.99 -19.69 17.58
CA GLN A 283 -1.85 -19.84 16.13
C GLN A 283 -1.28 -18.59 15.44
N LEU A 284 -1.32 -17.43 16.12
CA LEU A 284 -0.72 -16.20 15.61
C LEU A 284 0.80 -16.34 15.53
N ASP A 285 1.38 -15.67 14.53
CA ASP A 285 2.82 -15.64 14.34
C ASP A 285 3.53 -14.89 15.49
N GLY A 286 4.84 -15.09 15.59
CA GLY A 286 5.66 -14.50 16.66
C GLY A 286 5.70 -12.98 16.65
N GLU A 287 5.76 -12.35 15.47
CA GLU A 287 5.78 -10.89 15.28
C GLU A 287 4.45 -10.28 15.69
N THR A 288 3.35 -10.86 15.21
CA THR A 288 1.99 -10.42 15.50
C THR A 288 1.71 -10.49 17.00
N ARG A 289 2.05 -11.60 17.64
CA ARG A 289 1.94 -11.75 19.10
C ARG A 289 2.83 -10.78 19.85
N ALA A 290 4.06 -10.57 19.42
CA ALA A 290 4.99 -9.64 20.05
C ALA A 290 4.43 -8.21 20.06
N SER A 291 3.99 -7.74 18.90
CA SER A 291 3.45 -6.40 18.70
C SER A 291 2.15 -6.18 19.47
N LEU A 292 1.22 -7.14 19.43
CA LEU A 292 -0.03 -7.08 20.21
C LEU A 292 0.21 -7.16 21.73
N THR A 293 1.25 -7.89 22.16
CA THR A 293 1.64 -7.97 23.58
C THR A 293 2.30 -6.66 24.05
N ASN A 294 3.08 -6.00 23.20
CA ASN A 294 3.63 -4.69 23.47
C ASN A 294 2.53 -3.62 23.57
N ALA A 295 1.50 -3.71 22.72
CA ALA A 295 0.35 -2.81 22.71
C ALA A 295 -0.42 -2.78 24.04
N VAL A 296 -0.35 -3.85 24.86
CA VAL A 296 -0.93 -3.88 26.22
C VAL A 296 -0.34 -2.78 27.12
N GLY A 297 0.87 -2.33 26.83
CA GLY A 297 1.50 -1.23 27.56
C GLY A 297 1.00 0.16 27.17
N PHE A 298 0.23 0.29 26.08
CA PHE A 298 -0.37 1.54 25.66
C PHE A 298 -1.67 1.78 26.42
N THR A 299 -1.59 2.60 27.46
CA THR A 299 -2.74 2.95 28.30
C THR A 299 -3.71 3.86 27.56
N GLY A 300 -4.94 4.01 28.08
CA GLY A 300 -5.89 5.00 27.55
C GLY A 300 -5.32 6.43 27.55
N ALA A 301 -4.50 6.78 28.54
CA ALA A 301 -3.79 8.06 28.57
C ALA A 301 -2.79 8.20 27.42
N PHE A 302 -2.04 7.13 27.09
CA PHE A 302 -1.14 7.13 25.93
C PHE A 302 -1.92 7.34 24.64
N TYR A 303 -3.05 6.64 24.49
CA TYR A 303 -3.89 6.77 23.31
C TYR A 303 -4.43 8.20 23.12
N VAL A 304 -4.95 8.82 24.19
CA VAL A 304 -5.43 10.22 24.15
C VAL A 304 -4.29 11.18 23.82
N ASN A 305 -3.12 11.03 24.44
CA ASN A 305 -1.97 11.89 24.18
C ASN A 305 -1.40 11.69 22.76
N ALA A 306 -1.45 10.48 22.21
CA ALA A 306 -1.13 10.23 20.80
C ALA A 306 -2.06 11.02 19.85
N GLN A 307 -3.34 11.13 20.17
CA GLN A 307 -4.28 11.92 19.37
C GLN A 307 -4.03 13.44 19.47
N ARG A 308 -3.44 13.91 20.56
CA ARG A 308 -2.98 15.32 20.66
C ARG A 308 -1.74 15.56 19.79
N VAL A 309 -0.82 14.59 19.72
CA VAL A 309 0.28 14.61 18.75
C VAL A 309 -0.25 14.62 17.31
N ARG A 310 -1.38 13.95 17.02
CA ARG A 310 -2.05 14.04 15.71
C ARG A 310 -2.44 15.48 15.37
N THR A 311 -3.13 16.17 16.28
CA THR A 311 -3.51 17.58 16.11
C THR A 311 -2.31 18.48 15.85
N ARG A 312 -1.22 18.28 16.60
CA ARG A 312 0.01 19.05 16.40
C ARG A 312 0.68 18.73 15.06
N GLY A 313 0.73 17.46 14.68
CA GLY A 313 1.26 17.01 13.40
C GLY A 313 0.51 17.61 12.22
N GLU A 314 -0.83 17.66 12.28
CA GLU A 314 -1.67 18.34 11.29
C GLU A 314 -1.27 19.83 11.16
N ALA A 315 -1.06 20.53 12.27
CA ALA A 315 -0.63 21.93 12.25
C ALA A 315 0.77 22.13 11.65
N HIS A 316 1.69 21.17 11.82
CA HIS A 316 3.01 21.18 11.17
C HIS A 316 2.88 21.04 9.65
N PHE A 317 2.10 20.07 9.18
CA PHE A 317 1.89 19.86 7.76
C PHE A 317 1.09 20.98 7.10
N ARG A 318 0.14 21.61 7.82
CA ARG A 318 -0.56 22.79 7.30
C ARG A 318 0.40 23.94 7.00
N ARG A 319 1.44 24.12 7.82
CA ARG A 319 2.49 25.12 7.56
C ARG A 319 3.39 24.71 6.40
N ALA A 320 3.73 23.42 6.27
CA ALA A 320 4.51 22.94 5.14
C ALA A 320 3.76 23.13 3.82
N PHE A 321 2.49 22.70 3.76
CA PHE A 321 1.65 22.85 2.57
C PHE A 321 1.22 24.30 2.27
N ALA A 322 1.48 25.25 3.18
CA ALA A 322 1.37 26.67 2.86
C ALA A 322 2.54 27.18 1.99
N ALA A 323 3.64 26.41 1.92
CA ALA A 323 4.83 26.74 1.14
C ALA A 323 5.02 25.83 -0.09
N CYS A 324 4.32 24.70 -0.18
CA CYS A 324 4.45 23.74 -1.28
C CYS A 324 3.16 22.97 -1.53
N ASP A 325 2.96 22.50 -2.76
CA ASP A 325 1.79 21.66 -3.11
C ASP A 325 2.03 20.18 -2.79
N LEU A 326 3.28 19.74 -2.82
CA LEU A 326 3.69 18.34 -2.64
C LEU A 326 4.89 18.25 -1.70
N VAL A 327 4.90 17.20 -0.88
CA VAL A 327 6.05 16.79 -0.09
C VAL A 327 6.68 15.57 -0.74
N LEU A 328 7.97 15.65 -1.06
CA LEU A 328 8.75 14.56 -1.65
C LEU A 328 9.64 13.92 -0.60
N THR A 329 9.59 12.59 -0.51
CA THR A 329 10.48 11.80 0.35
C THR A 329 10.88 10.52 -0.37
N PRO A 330 11.98 9.84 0.00
CA PRO A 330 12.10 8.43 -0.32
C PRO A 330 10.85 7.67 0.18
N THR A 331 10.44 6.61 -0.53
CA THR A 331 9.37 5.73 -0.03
C THR A 331 9.89 4.90 1.13
N THR A 332 11.07 4.31 0.96
CA THR A 332 11.79 3.52 1.96
C THR A 332 13.24 4.02 2.08
N PRO A 333 13.89 3.86 3.23
CA PRO A 333 15.29 4.27 3.42
C PRO A 333 16.30 3.38 2.70
N ALA A 334 15.90 2.20 2.23
CA ALA A 334 16.77 1.28 1.51
C ALA A 334 15.97 0.47 0.48
N ALA A 335 16.69 -0.21 -0.39
CA ALA A 335 16.14 -1.24 -1.27
C ALA A 335 15.58 -2.43 -0.48
N ALA A 336 14.99 -3.38 -1.20
CA ALA A 336 14.42 -4.59 -0.60
C ALA A 336 15.46 -5.34 0.24
N PRO A 337 15.18 -5.63 1.53
CA PRO A 337 16.10 -6.38 2.37
C PRO A 337 16.18 -7.85 1.94
N ARG A 338 17.23 -8.54 2.39
CA ARG A 338 17.27 -10.00 2.30
C ARG A 338 16.43 -10.63 3.41
N CYS A 339 15.68 -11.68 3.07
CA CYS A 339 15.09 -12.56 4.07
C CYS A 339 16.19 -13.18 4.94
N LYS A 340 16.06 -13.07 6.27
CA LYS A 340 17.05 -13.65 7.17
C LYS A 340 16.95 -15.19 7.19
N PRO A 341 18.07 -15.91 7.41
CA PRO A 341 18.03 -17.35 7.59
C PRO A 341 17.04 -17.77 8.68
N GLY A 342 16.13 -18.69 8.37
CA GLY A 342 15.11 -19.21 9.30
C GLY A 342 13.85 -18.36 9.45
N ALA A 343 13.82 -17.12 8.93
CA ALA A 343 12.64 -16.24 9.06
C ALA A 343 11.39 -16.82 8.36
N LEU A 344 11.57 -17.53 7.23
CA LEU A 344 10.47 -18.18 6.52
C LEU A 344 9.85 -19.35 7.30
N ALA A 345 10.64 -20.02 8.16
CA ALA A 345 10.19 -21.20 8.90
C ALA A 345 9.54 -20.85 10.24
N ALA A 346 10.03 -19.81 10.91
CA ALA A 346 9.64 -19.48 12.29
C ALA A 346 9.07 -18.06 12.46
N GLY A 347 8.98 -17.29 11.37
CA GLY A 347 8.79 -15.85 11.43
C GLY A 347 10.03 -15.15 11.97
N GLU A 348 9.99 -13.82 12.03
CA GLU A 348 10.98 -13.03 12.76
C GLU A 348 10.31 -11.91 13.54
N THR A 349 10.98 -11.37 14.55
CA THR A 349 10.54 -10.12 15.20
C THR A 349 11.68 -9.14 15.13
N ASP A 350 11.58 -8.20 14.19
CA ASP A 350 12.55 -7.13 14.01
C ASP A 350 11.87 -5.76 13.94
N LEU A 351 11.45 -5.29 15.12
CA LEU A 351 10.70 -4.05 15.23
C LEU A 351 11.52 -2.82 14.78
N ALA A 352 12.84 -2.84 14.95
CA ALA A 352 13.70 -1.72 14.56
C ALA A 352 13.70 -1.53 13.04
N THR A 353 13.81 -2.64 12.33
CA THR A 353 13.67 -2.78 10.87
C THR A 353 12.31 -2.32 10.39
N THR A 354 11.23 -2.91 10.91
CA THR A 354 9.85 -2.56 10.56
C THR A 354 9.59 -1.05 10.73
N LEU A 355 9.92 -0.47 11.90
CA LEU A 355 9.79 0.97 12.12
C LEU A 355 10.72 1.82 11.24
N GLY A 356 11.85 1.25 10.83
CA GLY A 356 12.80 1.84 9.89
C GLY A 356 12.23 2.03 8.49
N LEU A 357 11.47 1.07 7.96
CA LEU A 357 10.85 1.21 6.64
C LEU A 357 9.60 2.08 6.63
N MET A 358 8.81 2.07 7.69
CA MET A 358 7.59 2.90 7.81
C MET A 358 7.87 4.40 7.94
N ARG A 359 9.15 4.75 7.99
CA ARG A 359 9.72 6.01 8.38
C ARG A 359 9.18 7.24 7.65
N PHE A 360 8.97 7.11 6.35
CA PHE A 360 8.51 8.20 5.46
C PHE A 360 7.02 8.14 5.17
N ILE A 361 6.41 6.96 5.23
CA ILE A 361 5.00 6.75 4.91
C ILE A 361 4.05 7.13 6.06
N THR A 362 4.57 7.14 7.31
CA THR A 362 3.73 7.31 8.51
C THR A 362 2.80 8.54 8.48
N PRO A 363 3.24 9.74 8.04
CA PRO A 363 2.36 10.90 8.01
C PRO A 363 1.13 10.72 7.13
N ALA A 364 1.27 10.02 5.98
CA ALA A 364 0.15 9.77 5.07
C ALA A 364 -0.96 8.98 5.78
N ASN A 365 -0.62 7.93 6.51
CA ASN A 365 -1.58 7.14 7.28
C ASN A 365 -2.10 7.90 8.51
N PHE A 366 -1.20 8.48 9.31
CA PHE A 366 -1.53 9.07 10.59
C PHE A 366 -2.36 10.36 10.46
N LEU A 367 -2.15 11.12 9.38
CA LEU A 367 -2.82 12.40 9.14
C LEU A 367 -3.82 12.35 7.97
N GLY A 368 -3.93 11.23 7.26
CA GLY A 368 -4.91 11.02 6.19
C GLY A 368 -4.55 11.73 4.88
N PHE A 369 -3.26 11.84 4.57
CA PHE A 369 -2.80 12.44 3.32
C PHE A 369 -2.74 11.40 2.20
N PRO A 370 -3.18 11.73 0.97
CA PRO A 370 -2.90 10.91 -0.19
C PRO A 370 -1.40 10.91 -0.48
N ALA A 371 -0.87 9.73 -0.79
CA ALA A 371 0.52 9.55 -1.17
C ALA A 371 0.64 8.51 -2.29
N LEU A 372 1.59 8.73 -3.20
CA LEU A 372 1.92 7.88 -4.34
C LEU A 372 3.41 7.51 -4.27
N THR A 373 3.78 6.31 -4.70
CA THR A 373 5.18 5.92 -4.88
C THR A 373 5.44 5.62 -6.35
N LEU A 374 6.55 6.13 -6.87
CA LEU A 374 7.07 5.80 -8.20
C LEU A 374 8.49 5.25 -8.12
N PRO A 375 8.85 4.28 -8.97
CA PRO A 375 10.22 3.84 -9.08
C PRO A 375 11.08 4.94 -9.72
N VAL A 376 12.21 5.25 -9.10
CA VAL A 376 13.12 6.33 -9.52
C VAL A 376 14.54 5.86 -9.80
N GLY A 377 14.82 4.57 -9.61
CA GLY A 377 16.10 3.97 -9.93
C GLY A 377 16.22 2.55 -9.42
N VAL A 378 17.45 2.06 -9.45
CA VAL A 378 17.88 0.83 -8.80
C VAL A 378 19.14 1.08 -7.97
N ASP A 379 19.37 0.24 -6.95
CA ASP A 379 20.64 0.18 -6.23
C ASP A 379 21.73 -0.57 -7.04
N ALA A 380 22.94 -0.69 -6.48
CA ALA A 380 24.02 -1.46 -7.12
C ALA A 380 23.72 -2.95 -7.33
N ALA A 381 22.73 -3.51 -6.61
CA ALA A 381 22.27 -4.88 -6.77
C ALA A 381 21.12 -5.01 -7.79
N GLY A 382 20.68 -3.91 -8.41
CA GLY A 382 19.57 -3.88 -9.36
C GLY A 382 18.19 -3.88 -8.70
N LEU A 383 18.10 -3.61 -7.39
CA LEU A 383 16.84 -3.58 -6.65
C LEU A 383 16.15 -2.22 -6.79
N PRO A 384 14.81 -2.18 -7.01
CA PRO A 384 14.08 -0.93 -7.22
C PRO A 384 14.15 0.03 -6.02
N LEU A 385 14.29 1.32 -6.32
CA LEU A 385 14.24 2.43 -5.36
C LEU A 385 13.01 3.30 -5.62
N GLY A 386 12.30 3.70 -4.57
CA GLY A 386 11.04 4.44 -4.67
C GLY A 386 11.13 5.89 -4.15
N LEU A 387 10.47 6.80 -4.86
CA LEU A 387 10.17 8.16 -4.39
C LEU A 387 8.68 8.25 -4.07
N GLN A 388 8.39 8.74 -2.87
CA GLN A 388 7.05 9.08 -2.42
C GLN A 388 6.75 10.55 -2.74
N LEU A 389 5.59 10.78 -3.33
CA LEU A 389 4.95 12.08 -3.45
C LEU A 389 3.76 12.08 -2.48
N MET A 390 3.60 13.13 -1.68
CA MET A 390 2.48 13.27 -0.75
C MET A 390 1.82 14.64 -0.93
N ALA A 391 0.49 14.65 -1.01
CA ALA A 391 -0.31 15.86 -1.23
C ALA A 391 -1.24 16.12 -0.04
N PRO A 392 -1.83 17.32 0.08
CA PRO A 392 -2.92 17.56 1.00
C PRO A 392 -4.11 16.63 0.72
N PRO A 393 -4.99 16.37 1.70
CA PRO A 393 -6.22 15.60 1.46
C PRO A 393 -7.03 16.16 0.29
N TRP A 394 -7.65 15.28 -0.50
CA TRP A 394 -8.48 15.63 -1.67
C TRP A 394 -7.73 16.17 -2.91
N HIS A 395 -6.39 16.06 -2.92
CA HIS A 395 -5.56 16.50 -4.05
C HIS A 395 -4.99 15.33 -4.86
N GLU A 396 -5.69 14.18 -4.91
CA GLU A 396 -5.28 12.99 -5.64
C GLU A 396 -5.06 13.27 -7.14
N ALA A 397 -5.88 14.12 -7.76
CA ALA A 397 -5.72 14.49 -9.17
C ALA A 397 -4.37 15.19 -9.44
N GLY A 398 -4.00 16.17 -8.60
CA GLY A 398 -2.71 16.86 -8.69
C GLY A 398 -1.55 15.92 -8.39
N LEU A 399 -1.71 15.05 -7.38
CA LEU A 399 -0.73 14.03 -7.03
C LEU A 399 -0.47 13.04 -8.18
N LEU A 400 -1.53 12.52 -8.81
CA LEU A 400 -1.45 11.62 -9.96
C LEU A 400 -0.84 12.31 -11.18
N HIS A 401 -1.20 13.57 -11.43
CA HIS A 401 -0.62 14.36 -12.51
C HIS A 401 0.89 14.57 -12.31
N ALA A 402 1.32 14.99 -11.11
CA ALA A 402 2.74 15.12 -10.80
C ALA A 402 3.49 13.77 -10.91
N GLY A 403 2.83 12.68 -10.52
CA GLY A 403 3.34 11.33 -10.72
C GLY A 403 3.55 10.99 -12.20
N ALA A 404 2.56 11.27 -13.06
CA ALA A 404 2.66 11.03 -14.50
C ALA A 404 3.76 11.89 -15.15
N VAL A 405 3.92 13.15 -14.72
CA VAL A 405 5.02 14.02 -15.17
C VAL A 405 6.38 13.44 -14.77
N LEU A 406 6.52 12.94 -13.53
CA LEU A 406 7.74 12.30 -13.08
C LEU A 406 8.04 11.04 -13.89
N GLU A 407 7.06 10.15 -14.07
CA GLU A 407 7.20 8.91 -14.82
C GLU A 407 7.64 9.18 -16.27
N ALA A 408 7.03 10.17 -16.93
CA ALA A 408 7.41 10.60 -18.27
C ALA A 408 8.82 11.20 -18.33
N ALA A 409 9.20 12.04 -17.36
CA ALA A 409 10.52 12.66 -17.28
C ALA A 409 11.64 11.65 -17.01
N LEU A 410 11.32 10.53 -16.38
CA LEU A 410 12.22 9.40 -16.18
C LEU A 410 12.33 8.49 -17.43
N GLY A 411 11.45 8.66 -18.42
CA GLY A 411 11.53 8.02 -19.74
C GLY A 411 10.99 6.59 -19.81
N GLY A 412 10.27 6.11 -18.78
CA GLY A 412 9.88 4.71 -18.67
C GLY A 412 11.10 3.76 -18.48
N GLY A 413 10.88 2.55 -17.95
CA GLY A 413 11.96 1.55 -17.86
C GLY A 413 13.07 1.85 -16.85
N VAL A 414 12.79 2.68 -15.85
CA VAL A 414 13.72 3.00 -14.73
C VAL A 414 14.07 1.76 -13.92
N VAL A 415 13.18 0.78 -13.92
CA VAL A 415 13.37 -0.54 -13.32
C VAL A 415 13.71 -1.52 -14.45
N PRO A 416 14.71 -2.40 -14.28
CA PRO A 416 14.97 -3.46 -15.24
C PRO A 416 13.86 -4.53 -15.19
N ARG A 417 13.81 -5.37 -16.22
CA ARG A 417 12.95 -6.56 -16.21
C ARG A 417 13.29 -7.41 -14.97
N PRO A 418 12.31 -7.73 -14.11
CA PRO A 418 12.58 -8.54 -12.94
C PRO A 418 12.97 -9.96 -13.36
N ARG A 419 13.80 -10.60 -12.53
CA ARG A 419 14.29 -11.97 -12.76
C ARG A 419 13.15 -12.97 -12.94
N VAL A 420 12.10 -12.82 -12.14
CA VAL A 420 10.86 -13.60 -12.24
C VAL A 420 9.80 -12.67 -12.82
N TRP A 421 9.33 -13.00 -14.02
CA TRP A 421 8.31 -12.25 -14.74
C TRP A 421 7.59 -13.18 -15.71
N TYR A 422 6.27 -13.08 -15.75
CA TYR A 422 5.41 -13.86 -16.63
C TYR A 422 4.71 -12.89 -17.60
N ASP A 423 4.87 -13.12 -18.91
CA ASP A 423 4.09 -12.39 -19.92
C ASP A 423 2.69 -12.99 -19.96
N LEU A 424 1.67 -12.18 -19.66
CA LEU A 424 0.29 -12.64 -19.69
C LEU A 424 -0.41 -12.35 -21.02
N LEU A 425 0.15 -11.49 -21.87
CA LEU A 425 -0.46 -11.08 -23.14
C LEU A 425 0.13 -11.79 -24.35
N ARG A 426 1.39 -12.23 -24.26
CA ARG A 426 2.12 -12.93 -25.31
C ARG A 426 2.41 -14.37 -24.89
N ASP A 427 2.57 -15.25 -25.87
CA ASP A 427 2.97 -16.64 -25.66
C ASP A 427 4.47 -16.79 -25.39
#